data_AF-A0A2J8AI13-F1
#
_entry.id   AF-A0A2J8AI13-F1
#
_cell.length_a   1.000
_cell.length_b   1.000
_cell.length_c   1.000
_cell.angle_alpha   90.00
_cell.angle_beta   90.00
_cell.angle_gamma   90.00
#
_symmetry.space_group_name_H-M   'P 1'
#
loop_
_entity.id
_entity.type
_entity.pdbx_description
1 polymer ?
#
loop_
_entity_poly.entity_id
_entity_poly.type
_entity_poly.pdbx_seq_one_letter_code
_entity_poly.pdbx_strand_id
1 'polypeptide(L)'
;MAALKSLMARGIRAASCRHNFSTSDVVRLASSLKPAHQAEVLKLWADSNDELKRVLQDNNRILQESLREKSQLMEEKERANGLEKMLIVAMRHAGVVNARSCLDFLKRSKKMAELSNTEAWKLLLADNPELVACLIKRIPSWARNTGGKQTVPSVLASKIASLHGSPKNDIHSFDSPLGLTIWAGMPDEVTTLALTCIAEHFNVPHTVVVRSSLLHVMLSLGARWDEAGEVGGAGPTI
;
A
#
# COMPACT_ATOMS: atom_id res chain seq x y z
N MET A 1 39.00 -40.94 8.49
CA MET A 1 38.49 -39.63 8.01
C MET A 1 39.50 -38.48 8.12
N ALA A 2 40.18 -38.26 9.25
CA ALA A 2 41.13 -37.14 9.41
C ALA A 2 42.29 -37.13 8.39
N ALA A 3 42.84 -38.31 8.04
CA ALA A 3 43.90 -38.44 7.03
C ALA A 3 43.44 -38.07 5.61
N LEU A 4 42.20 -38.40 5.24
CA LEU A 4 41.63 -38.07 3.93
C LEU A 4 41.37 -36.55 3.82
N LYS A 5 40.86 -35.92 4.88
CA LYS A 5 40.69 -34.46 4.95
C LYS A 5 42.04 -33.73 4.83
N SER A 6 43.07 -34.24 5.52
CA SER A 6 44.43 -33.70 5.46
C SER A 6 45.09 -33.88 4.08
N LEU A 7 44.82 -34.99 3.39
CA LEU A 7 45.33 -35.25 2.04
C LEU A 7 44.62 -34.38 1.00
N MET A 8 43.29 -34.24 1.07
CA MET A 8 42.54 -33.36 0.19
C MET A 8 42.90 -31.89 0.42
N ALA A 9 43.03 -31.44 1.68
CA ALA A 9 43.43 -30.07 1.98
C ALA A 9 44.88 -29.74 1.54
N ARG A 10 45.76 -30.75 1.46
CA ARG A 10 47.11 -30.60 0.90
C ARG A 10 47.10 -30.62 -0.63
N GLY A 11 46.29 -31.49 -1.25
CA GLY A 11 46.13 -31.55 -2.71
C GLY A 11 45.50 -30.26 -3.28
N ILE A 12 44.48 -29.72 -2.61
CA ILE A 12 43.83 -28.47 -2.99
C ILE A 12 44.78 -27.27 -2.84
N ARG A 13 45.54 -27.19 -1.73
CA ARG A 13 46.55 -26.14 -1.55
C ARG A 13 47.70 -26.23 -2.56
N ALA A 14 48.18 -27.44 -2.84
CA ALA A 14 49.22 -27.66 -3.86
C ALA A 14 48.74 -27.30 -5.27
N ALA A 15 47.47 -27.61 -5.60
CA ALA A 15 46.86 -27.25 -6.87
C ALA A 15 46.67 -25.73 -7.00
N SER A 16 46.23 -25.05 -5.93
CA SER A 16 46.05 -23.59 -5.89
C SER A 16 47.36 -22.81 -6.04
N CYS A 17 48.50 -23.40 -5.68
CA CYS A 17 49.82 -22.75 -5.79
C CYS A 17 50.57 -23.06 -7.11
N ARG A 18 50.17 -24.09 -7.87
CA ARG A 18 50.85 -24.49 -9.13
C ARG A 18 50.02 -24.30 -10.39
N HIS A 19 48.70 -24.25 -10.28
CA HIS A 19 47.79 -24.01 -11.39
C HIS A 19 46.71 -23.02 -10.94
N ASN A 20 46.40 -22.03 -11.79
CA ASN A 20 45.28 -21.10 -11.59
C ASN A 20 43.94 -21.85 -11.65
N PHE A 21 43.63 -22.67 -10.64
CA PHE A 21 42.34 -23.31 -10.48
C PHE A 21 41.32 -22.22 -10.14
N SER A 22 40.40 -21.94 -11.06
CA SER A 22 39.37 -20.94 -10.85
C SER A 22 38.32 -21.44 -9.87
N THR A 23 37.61 -20.53 -9.20
CA THR A 23 36.43 -20.83 -8.38
C THR A 23 35.42 -21.71 -9.13
N SER A 24 35.27 -21.49 -10.43
CA SER A 24 34.38 -22.25 -11.32
C SER A 24 34.79 -23.72 -11.46
N ASP A 25 36.09 -24.00 -11.54
CA ASP A 25 36.60 -25.37 -11.69
C ASP A 25 36.35 -26.20 -10.44
N VAL A 26 36.49 -25.60 -9.26
CA VAL A 26 36.25 -26.26 -7.98
C VAL A 26 34.76 -26.52 -7.76
N VAL A 27 33.89 -25.55 -8.09
CA VAL A 27 32.44 -25.75 -8.05
C VAL A 27 32.03 -26.88 -9.00
N ARG A 28 32.57 -26.91 -10.23
CA ARG A 28 32.31 -27.97 -11.21
C ARG A 28 32.76 -29.35 -10.73
N LEU A 29 33.93 -29.45 -10.11
CA LEU A 29 34.43 -30.70 -9.50
C LEU A 29 33.56 -31.13 -8.31
N ALA A 30 33.17 -30.20 -7.44
CA ALA A 30 32.33 -30.51 -6.29
C ALA A 30 30.94 -31.01 -6.69
N SER A 31 30.37 -30.51 -7.79
CA SER A 31 29.10 -30.96 -8.37
C SER A 31 29.12 -32.40 -8.88
N SER A 32 30.30 -32.97 -9.13
CA SER A 32 30.44 -34.38 -9.53
C SER A 32 30.40 -35.36 -8.34
N LEU A 33 30.39 -34.83 -7.11
CA LEU A 33 30.37 -35.61 -5.88
C LEU A 33 28.95 -35.79 -5.34
N LYS A 34 28.79 -36.77 -4.45
CA LYS A 34 27.55 -36.93 -3.67
C LYS A 34 27.32 -35.69 -2.79
N PRO A 35 26.07 -35.24 -2.55
CA PRO A 35 25.77 -33.99 -1.84
C PRO A 35 26.44 -33.83 -0.46
N ALA A 36 26.57 -34.93 0.29
CA ALA A 36 27.24 -34.94 1.59
C ALA A 36 28.75 -34.61 1.50
N HIS A 37 29.41 -35.00 0.40
CA HIS A 37 30.83 -34.70 0.16
C HIS A 37 31.02 -33.37 -0.59
N GLN A 38 30.02 -32.92 -1.36
CA GLN A 38 30.03 -31.62 -2.03
C GLN A 38 30.11 -30.48 -1.01
N ALA A 39 29.27 -30.50 0.03
CA ALA A 39 29.29 -29.50 1.09
C ALA A 39 30.62 -29.49 1.85
N GLU A 40 31.25 -30.66 2.05
CA GLU A 40 32.52 -30.78 2.78
C GLU A 40 33.73 -30.31 1.96
N VAL A 41 33.78 -30.62 0.66
CA VAL A 41 34.85 -30.14 -0.24
C VAL A 41 34.76 -28.63 -0.46
N LEU A 42 33.55 -28.09 -0.65
CA LEU A 42 33.36 -26.64 -0.75
C LEU A 42 33.74 -25.93 0.54
N LYS A 43 33.45 -26.53 1.71
CA LYS A 43 33.87 -26.01 3.01
C LYS A 43 35.39 -26.01 3.18
N LEU A 44 36.07 -27.11 2.84
CA LEU A 44 37.54 -27.22 2.92
C LEU A 44 38.26 -26.27 1.95
N TRP A 45 37.68 -26.05 0.76
CA TRP A 45 38.20 -25.10 -0.21
C TRP A 45 38.00 -23.65 0.27
N ALA A 46 36.84 -23.33 0.83
CA ALA A 46 36.59 -22.05 1.49
C ALA A 46 37.56 -21.79 2.65
N ASP A 47 37.84 -22.81 3.47
CA ASP A 47 38.77 -22.72 4.61
C ASP A 47 40.24 -22.55 4.17
N SER A 48 40.57 -22.94 2.93
CA SER A 48 41.93 -22.83 2.35
C SER A 48 42.09 -21.65 1.40
N ASN A 49 41.02 -20.90 1.14
CA ASN A 49 40.98 -19.75 0.24
C ASN A 49 40.50 -18.51 1.00
N ASP A 50 41.45 -17.72 1.50
CA ASP A 50 41.19 -16.52 2.31
C ASP A 50 40.33 -15.46 1.59
N GLU A 51 40.34 -15.45 0.26
CA GLU A 51 39.49 -14.57 -0.54
C GLU A 51 38.04 -15.05 -0.54
N LEU A 52 37.80 -16.35 -0.77
CA LEU A 52 36.45 -16.92 -0.68
C LEU A 52 35.88 -16.82 0.74
N LYS A 53 36.71 -17.02 1.76
CA LYS A 53 36.32 -16.87 3.16
C LYS A 53 35.88 -15.44 3.48
N ARG A 54 36.61 -14.43 3.00
CA ARG A 54 36.23 -13.01 3.12
C ARG A 54 34.92 -12.73 2.39
N VAL A 55 34.77 -13.18 1.15
CA VAL A 55 33.53 -13.01 0.37
C VAL A 55 32.33 -13.67 1.06
N LEU A 56 32.48 -14.87 1.62
CA LEU A 56 31.41 -15.54 2.36
C LEU A 56 31.05 -14.82 3.67
N GLN A 57 32.05 -14.30 4.39
CA GLN A 57 31.82 -13.50 5.60
C GLN A 57 31.11 -12.18 5.28
N ASP A 58 31.52 -11.49 4.21
CA ASP A 58 30.89 -10.26 3.75
C ASP A 58 29.45 -10.50 3.27
N ASN A 59 29.21 -11.54 2.48
CA ASN A 59 27.86 -11.90 2.05
C ASN A 59 26.95 -12.25 3.22
N ASN A 60 27.46 -12.99 4.21
CA ASN A 60 26.71 -13.29 5.43
C ASN A 60 26.40 -12.04 6.24
N ARG A 61 27.34 -11.08 6.33
CA ARG A 61 27.11 -9.79 6.98
C ARG A 61 26.01 -9.00 6.26
N ILE A 62 26.09 -8.87 4.93
CA ILE A 62 25.09 -8.19 4.11
C ILE A 62 23.71 -8.83 4.28
N LEU A 63 23.64 -10.17 4.28
CA LEU A 63 22.38 -10.88 4.52
C LEU A 63 21.81 -10.61 5.91
N GLN A 64 22.64 -10.56 6.94
CA GLN A 64 22.21 -10.23 8.29
C GLN A 64 21.71 -8.78 8.41
N GLU A 65 22.39 -7.83 7.76
CA GLU A 65 21.96 -6.44 7.69
C GLU A 65 20.62 -6.31 6.97
N SER A 66 20.47 -6.94 5.80
CA SER A 66 19.21 -6.95 5.05
C SER A 66 18.05 -7.60 5.83
N LEU A 67 18.32 -8.67 6.58
CA LEU A 67 17.30 -9.29 7.45
C LEU A 67 16.88 -8.38 8.60
N ARG A 68 17.81 -7.62 9.19
CA ARG A 68 17.52 -6.64 10.24
C ARG A 68 16.69 -5.49 9.69
N GLU A 69 17.10 -4.91 8.57
CA GLU A 69 16.35 -3.84 7.88
C GLU A 69 14.94 -4.30 7.54
N LYS A 70 14.79 -5.51 6.96
CA LYS A 70 13.48 -6.08 6.65
C LYS A 70 12.62 -6.26 7.91
N SER A 71 13.21 -6.67 9.02
CA SER A 71 12.49 -6.84 10.28
C SER A 71 12.00 -5.49 10.83
N GLN A 72 12.85 -4.47 10.79
CA GLN A 72 12.47 -3.10 11.20
C GLN A 72 11.35 -2.54 10.32
N LEU A 73 11.45 -2.71 9.00
CA LEU A 73 10.40 -2.29 8.07
C LEU A 73 9.07 -3.02 8.33
N MET A 74 9.11 -4.30 8.69
CA MET A 74 7.91 -5.05 9.06
C MET A 74 7.27 -4.52 10.35
N GLU A 75 8.07 -4.23 11.38
CA GLU A 75 7.58 -3.65 12.63
C GLU A 75 7.00 -2.24 12.43
N GLU A 76 7.64 -1.40 11.61
CA GLU A 76 7.13 -0.07 11.26
C GLU A 76 5.81 -0.17 10.50
N LYS A 77 5.71 -1.11 9.55
CA LYS A 77 4.48 -1.36 8.80
C LYS A 77 3.35 -1.84 9.70
N GLU A 78 3.63 -2.72 10.66
CA GLU A 78 2.64 -3.18 11.63
C GLU A 78 2.16 -2.04 12.53
N ARG A 79 3.07 -1.18 13.00
CA ARG A 79 2.71 0.04 13.76
C ARG A 79 1.84 0.98 12.94
N ALA A 80 2.19 1.25 11.69
CA ALA A 80 1.41 2.10 10.80
C ALA A 80 0.00 1.54 10.55
N ASN A 81 -0.10 0.24 10.27
CA ASN A 81 -1.39 -0.46 10.09
C ASN A 81 -2.25 -0.43 11.37
N GLY A 82 -1.62 -0.54 12.54
CA GLY A 82 -2.30 -0.38 13.83
C GLY A 82 -2.89 1.02 14.01
N LEU A 83 -2.13 2.06 13.68
CA LEU A 83 -2.58 3.46 13.74
C LEU A 83 -3.72 3.73 12.74
N GLU A 84 -3.61 3.21 11.52
CA GLU A 84 -4.64 3.37 10.49
C GLU A 84 -5.99 2.78 10.94
N LYS A 85 -5.99 1.55 11.50
CA LYS A 85 -7.20 0.92 12.04
C LYS A 85 -7.83 1.74 13.16
N MET A 86 -7.02 2.28 14.08
CA MET A 86 -7.53 3.13 15.15
C MET A 86 -8.17 4.42 14.60
N LEU A 87 -7.56 5.03 13.58
CA LEU A 87 -8.11 6.22 12.93
C LEU A 87 -9.46 5.93 12.26
N ILE A 88 -9.59 4.82 11.54
CA ILE A 88 -10.85 4.43 10.90
C ILE A 88 -11.96 4.26 11.95
N VAL A 89 -11.67 3.56 13.05
CA VAL A 89 -12.61 3.37 14.15
C VAL A 89 -13.00 4.70 14.79
N ALA A 90 -12.04 5.60 15.02
CA ALA A 90 -12.31 6.93 15.58
C ALA A 90 -13.19 7.78 14.66
N MET A 91 -12.92 7.79 13.35
CA MET A 91 -13.72 8.52 12.37
C MET A 91 -15.16 7.99 12.29
N ARG A 92 -15.35 6.66 12.36
CA ARG A 92 -16.70 6.08 12.42
C ARG A 92 -17.45 6.49 13.69
N HIS A 93 -16.79 6.47 14.85
CA HIS A 93 -17.39 6.95 16.11
C HIS A 93 -17.71 8.45 16.05
N ALA A 94 -16.97 9.23 15.28
CA ALA A 94 -17.26 10.63 14.99
C ALA A 94 -18.42 10.84 13.99
N GLY A 95 -19.04 9.77 13.51
CA GLY A 95 -20.19 9.81 12.61
C GLY A 95 -19.85 9.88 11.12
N VAL A 96 -18.60 9.57 10.73
CA VAL A 96 -18.24 9.47 9.31
C VAL A 96 -18.78 8.18 8.72
N VAL A 97 -19.66 8.31 7.72
CA VAL A 97 -20.35 7.19 7.05
C VAL A 97 -20.20 7.22 5.53
N ASN A 98 -19.75 8.34 4.96
CA ASN A 98 -19.53 8.54 3.53
C ASN A 98 -18.65 9.76 3.26
N ALA A 99 -18.38 10.07 1.98
CA ALA A 99 -17.57 11.22 1.59
C ALA A 99 -18.12 12.55 2.12
N ARG A 100 -19.44 12.75 2.12
CA ARG A 100 -20.06 13.98 2.63
C ARG A 100 -19.76 14.18 4.12
N SER A 101 -20.07 13.19 4.95
CA SER A 101 -19.78 13.24 6.38
C SER A 101 -18.28 13.28 6.69
N CYS A 102 -17.43 12.74 5.81
CA CYS A 102 -15.98 12.89 5.89
C CYS A 102 -15.55 14.36 5.70
N LEU A 103 -16.05 15.05 4.67
CA LEU A 103 -15.75 16.47 4.46
C LEU A 103 -16.25 17.33 5.63
N ASP A 104 -17.44 17.01 6.18
CA ASP A 104 -17.97 17.67 7.37
C ASP A 104 -17.09 17.42 8.61
N PHE A 105 -16.58 16.20 8.78
CA PHE A 105 -15.63 15.86 9.84
C PHE A 105 -14.32 16.65 9.71
N LEU A 106 -13.76 16.78 8.51
CA LEU A 106 -12.53 17.55 8.26
C LEU A 106 -12.72 19.03 8.59
N LYS A 107 -13.87 19.61 8.26
CA LYS A 107 -14.25 20.97 8.66
C LYS A 107 -14.34 21.11 10.19
N ARG A 108 -14.99 20.15 10.87
CA ARG A 108 -15.17 20.16 12.33
C ARG A 108 -13.85 19.99 13.07
N SER A 109 -12.95 19.12 12.60
CA SER A 109 -11.65 18.86 13.23
C SER A 109 -10.75 20.11 13.23
N LYS A 110 -11.01 21.05 12.33
CA LYS A 110 -10.35 22.36 12.25
C LYS A 110 -11.12 23.49 12.94
N LYS A 111 -12.15 23.17 13.73
CA LYS A 111 -12.98 24.12 14.48
C LYS A 111 -13.72 25.13 13.58
N MET A 112 -14.04 24.73 12.35
CA MET A 112 -14.70 25.58 11.35
C MET A 112 -16.18 25.24 11.16
N ALA A 113 -16.82 24.58 12.13
CA ALA A 113 -18.19 24.05 12.01
C ALA A 113 -19.22 25.14 11.64
N GLU A 114 -19.09 26.33 12.23
CA GLU A 114 -20.00 27.47 12.07
C GLU A 114 -19.85 28.21 10.73
N LEU A 115 -18.73 28.01 10.02
CA LEU A 115 -18.49 28.68 8.74
C LEU A 115 -19.32 28.03 7.63
N SER A 116 -19.66 28.80 6.58
CA SER A 116 -20.17 28.17 5.36
C SER A 116 -19.10 27.23 4.77
N ASN A 117 -19.52 26.21 4.03
CA ASN A 117 -18.58 25.25 3.45
C ASN A 117 -17.56 25.95 2.54
N THR A 118 -18.00 26.95 1.77
CA THR A 118 -17.12 27.74 0.91
C THR A 118 -16.09 28.53 1.71
N GLU A 119 -16.47 29.16 2.82
CA GLU A 119 -15.54 29.92 3.67
C GLU A 119 -14.54 28.99 4.37
N ALA A 120 -15.01 27.87 4.93
CA ALA A 120 -14.14 26.88 5.55
C ALA A 120 -13.09 26.36 4.56
N TRP A 121 -13.50 25.96 3.36
CA TRP A 121 -12.56 25.47 2.34
C TRP A 121 -11.65 26.55 1.78
N LYS A 122 -12.06 27.83 1.76
CA LYS A 122 -11.14 28.93 1.42
C LYS A 122 -9.99 29.02 2.41
N LEU A 123 -10.29 28.97 3.71
CA LEU A 123 -9.27 29.00 4.76
C LEU A 123 -8.39 27.75 4.72
N LEU A 124 -9.00 26.56 4.60
CA LEU A 124 -8.24 25.31 4.48
C LEU A 124 -7.31 25.31 3.27
N LEU A 125 -7.76 25.77 2.10
CA LEU A 125 -6.89 25.80 0.92
C LEU A 125 -5.81 26.88 1.00
N ALA A 126 -6.03 27.97 1.73
CA ALA A 126 -5.00 28.97 1.98
C ALA A 126 -3.87 28.40 2.85
N ASP A 127 -4.22 27.60 3.87
CA ASP A 127 -3.25 26.98 4.78
C ASP A 127 -2.58 25.72 4.20
N ASN A 128 -3.12 25.17 3.11
CA ASN A 128 -2.70 23.87 2.56
C ASN A 128 -2.39 23.99 1.05
N PRO A 129 -1.25 24.58 0.66
CA PRO A 129 -0.87 24.75 -0.74
C PRO A 129 -0.62 23.43 -1.46
N GLU A 130 -0.24 22.37 -0.74
CA GLU A 130 -0.05 21.03 -1.31
C GLU A 130 -1.37 20.42 -1.82
N LEU A 131 -2.46 20.61 -1.07
CA LEU A 131 -3.79 20.21 -1.51
C LEU A 131 -4.20 20.96 -2.78
N VAL A 132 -3.93 22.27 -2.83
CA VAL A 132 -4.15 23.09 -4.03
C VAL A 132 -3.35 22.54 -5.22
N ALA A 133 -2.08 22.21 -5.01
CA ALA A 133 -1.24 21.62 -6.05
C ALA A 133 -1.77 20.26 -6.53
N CYS A 134 -2.20 19.38 -5.62
CA CYS A 134 -2.82 18.09 -5.98
C CYS A 134 -4.06 18.30 -6.84
N LEU A 135 -4.97 19.17 -6.41
CA LEU A 135 -6.24 19.43 -7.10
C LEU A 135 -6.02 20.03 -8.49
N ILE A 136 -5.11 21.00 -8.64
CA ILE A 136 -4.82 21.61 -9.95
C ILE A 136 -4.15 20.59 -10.88
N LYS A 137 -3.21 19.80 -10.35
CA LYS A 137 -2.47 18.80 -11.13
C LYS A 137 -3.39 17.69 -11.62
N ARG A 138 -4.25 17.14 -10.75
CA ARG A 138 -5.15 16.04 -11.09
C ARG A 138 -6.43 16.52 -11.79
N ILE A 139 -6.88 17.75 -11.54
CA ILE A 139 -8.12 18.31 -12.08
C ILE A 139 -7.86 19.70 -12.70
N PRO A 140 -7.15 19.79 -13.84
CA PRO A 140 -6.84 21.07 -14.47
C PRO A 140 -8.09 21.89 -14.84
N SER A 141 -9.23 21.22 -15.07
CA SER A 141 -10.51 21.87 -15.39
C SER A 141 -11.05 22.74 -14.24
N TRP A 142 -10.67 22.48 -12.98
CA TRP A 142 -11.06 23.31 -11.84
C TRP A 142 -10.28 24.62 -11.74
N ALA A 143 -9.14 24.73 -12.42
CA ALA A 143 -8.31 25.93 -12.43
C ALA A 143 -8.65 26.91 -13.57
N ARG A 144 -9.43 26.50 -14.59
CA ARG A 144 -9.58 27.26 -15.85
C ARG A 144 -10.48 28.49 -15.83
N ASN A 145 -11.28 28.74 -14.78
CA ASN A 145 -12.32 29.78 -14.81
C ASN A 145 -12.13 30.90 -13.78
N THR A 146 -10.92 31.44 -13.66
CA THR A 146 -10.72 32.72 -12.95
C THR A 146 -10.96 33.86 -13.94
N GLY A 147 -12.22 34.26 -14.14
CA GLY A 147 -12.62 35.43 -14.94
C GLY A 147 -12.18 36.77 -14.31
N GLY A 148 -10.89 36.90 -13.97
CA GLY A 148 -10.24 38.05 -13.34
C GLY A 148 -10.59 38.32 -11.87
N LYS A 149 -11.77 37.90 -11.39
CA LYS A 149 -12.30 38.30 -10.07
C LYS A 149 -12.09 37.31 -8.92
N GLN A 150 -11.75 36.05 -9.20
CA GLN A 150 -11.59 35.03 -8.15
C GLN A 150 -10.18 34.44 -8.19
N THR A 151 -9.56 34.31 -7.02
CA THR A 151 -8.30 33.58 -6.85
C THR A 151 -8.53 32.08 -7.01
N VAL A 152 -7.53 31.32 -7.47
CA VAL A 152 -7.63 29.86 -7.63
C VAL A 152 -8.15 29.13 -6.38
N PRO A 153 -7.66 29.41 -5.15
CA PRO A 153 -8.21 28.80 -3.92
C PRO A 153 -9.71 29.06 -3.71
N SER A 154 -10.21 30.24 -4.11
CA SER A 154 -11.64 30.58 -4.00
C SER A 154 -12.50 29.75 -4.95
N VAL A 155 -12.02 29.52 -6.17
CA VAL A 155 -12.71 28.67 -7.15
C VAL A 155 -12.74 27.23 -6.66
N LEU A 156 -11.58 26.71 -6.23
CA LEU A 156 -11.45 25.36 -5.68
C LEU A 156 -12.34 25.17 -4.45
N ALA A 157 -12.35 26.12 -3.51
CA ALA A 157 -13.20 26.06 -2.32
C ALA A 157 -14.68 25.94 -2.68
N SER A 158 -15.14 26.68 -3.69
CA SER A 158 -16.53 26.61 -4.16
C SER A 158 -16.85 25.25 -4.78
N LYS A 159 -15.89 24.65 -5.50
CA LYS A 159 -16.04 23.29 -6.05
C LYS A 159 -16.10 22.23 -4.96
N ILE A 160 -15.21 22.29 -3.96
CA ILE A 160 -15.25 21.35 -2.84
C ILE A 160 -16.52 21.55 -2.00
N ALA A 161 -16.93 22.80 -1.75
CA ALA A 161 -18.18 23.09 -1.05
C ALA A 161 -19.41 22.49 -1.76
N SER A 162 -19.41 22.46 -3.10
CA SER A 162 -20.47 21.81 -3.87
C SER A 162 -20.54 20.29 -3.66
N LEU A 163 -19.42 19.65 -3.30
CA LEU A 163 -19.39 18.23 -2.93
C LEU A 163 -20.19 17.96 -1.65
N HIS A 164 -20.20 18.86 -0.66
CA HIS A 164 -21.02 18.66 0.54
C HIS A 164 -22.53 18.57 0.23
N GLY A 165 -22.98 19.29 -0.80
CA GLY A 165 -24.39 19.33 -1.19
C GLY A 165 -24.81 18.23 -2.18
N SER A 166 -23.86 17.45 -2.72
CA SER A 166 -24.14 16.46 -3.75
C SER A 166 -24.63 15.13 -3.13
N PRO A 167 -25.89 14.69 -3.39
CA PRO A 167 -26.38 13.39 -2.91
C PRO A 167 -25.59 12.22 -3.52
N LYS A 168 -24.93 12.45 -4.67
CA LYS A 168 -24.06 11.45 -5.31
C LYS A 168 -22.84 11.12 -4.45
N ASN A 169 -22.50 11.92 -3.45
CA ASN A 169 -21.39 11.63 -2.54
C ASN A 169 -21.73 10.61 -1.47
N ASP A 170 -23.00 10.22 -1.34
CA ASP A 170 -23.40 9.07 -0.52
C ASP A 170 -22.98 7.74 -1.18
N ILE A 171 -22.63 7.75 -2.47
CA ILE A 171 -22.07 6.59 -3.20
C ILE A 171 -20.71 6.20 -2.61
N HIS A 172 -19.90 7.18 -2.21
CA HIS A 172 -18.59 6.96 -1.62
C HIS A 172 -18.74 6.68 -0.13
N SER A 173 -18.93 5.42 0.24
CA SER A 173 -19.17 4.99 1.62
C SER A 173 -17.91 5.07 2.47
N PHE A 174 -18.08 5.14 3.79
CA PHE A 174 -17.01 4.97 4.76
C PHE A 174 -17.23 3.66 5.51
N ASP A 175 -16.30 2.73 5.37
CA ASP A 175 -16.37 1.39 5.96
C ASP A 175 -15.26 1.19 7.00
N SER A 176 -15.55 0.49 8.09
CA SER A 176 -14.59 0.27 9.18
C SER A 176 -13.34 -0.54 8.82
N PRO A 177 -13.39 -1.51 7.90
CA PRO A 177 -12.19 -2.20 7.47
C PRO A 177 -11.37 -1.41 6.45
N LEU A 178 -11.97 -0.45 5.73
CA LEU A 178 -11.38 0.14 4.51
C LEU A 178 -11.23 1.67 4.51
N GLY A 179 -11.81 2.36 5.50
CA GLY A 179 -11.93 3.81 5.49
C GLY A 179 -12.88 4.31 4.41
N LEU A 180 -12.54 5.44 3.79
CA LEU A 180 -13.34 6.03 2.72
C LEU A 180 -13.19 5.22 1.42
N THR A 181 -14.26 4.56 1.00
CA THR A 181 -14.35 3.82 -0.26
C THR A 181 -14.74 4.76 -1.40
N ILE A 182 -13.80 5.06 -2.28
CA ILE A 182 -13.99 5.95 -3.42
C ILE A 182 -14.21 5.11 -4.68
N TRP A 183 -15.46 5.03 -5.15
CA TRP A 183 -15.79 4.39 -6.42
C TRP A 183 -15.29 5.19 -7.61
N ALA A 184 -14.37 4.61 -8.38
CA ALA A 184 -13.76 5.28 -9.52
C ALA A 184 -14.80 5.65 -10.59
N GLY A 185 -14.76 6.89 -11.04
CA GLY A 185 -15.63 7.43 -12.08
C GLY A 185 -17.07 7.69 -11.63
N MET A 186 -17.36 7.58 -10.34
CA MET A 186 -18.67 7.86 -9.77
C MET A 186 -18.62 9.14 -8.93
N PRO A 187 -19.63 10.03 -9.00
CA PRO A 187 -20.51 10.17 -10.16
C PRO A 187 -19.74 10.58 -11.45
N ASP A 188 -18.54 11.11 -11.29
CA ASP A 188 -17.63 11.48 -12.35
C ASP A 188 -16.18 11.35 -11.87
N GLU A 189 -15.26 11.31 -12.82
CA GLU A 189 -13.82 11.19 -12.55
C GLU A 189 -13.29 12.38 -11.73
N VAL A 190 -13.83 13.57 -11.96
CA VAL A 190 -13.45 14.80 -11.26
C VAL A 190 -13.70 14.69 -9.76
N THR A 191 -14.88 14.19 -9.37
CA THR A 191 -15.25 13.97 -7.97
C THR A 191 -14.36 12.92 -7.33
N THR A 192 -14.11 11.80 -8.04
CA THR A 192 -13.20 10.74 -7.58
C THR A 192 -11.82 11.32 -7.26
N LEU A 193 -11.21 12.05 -8.21
CA LEU A 193 -9.88 12.63 -8.05
C LEU A 193 -9.82 13.67 -6.94
N ALA A 194 -10.87 14.47 -6.78
CA ALA A 194 -10.94 15.49 -5.73
C ALA A 194 -10.97 14.85 -4.34
N LEU A 195 -11.81 13.83 -4.15
CA LEU A 195 -11.91 13.08 -2.91
C LEU A 195 -10.59 12.37 -2.58
N THR A 196 -9.91 11.82 -3.58
CA THR A 196 -8.59 11.21 -3.39
C THR A 196 -7.55 12.24 -2.94
N CYS A 197 -7.44 13.40 -3.61
CA CYS A 197 -6.52 14.46 -3.16
C CYS A 197 -6.81 14.92 -1.72
N ILE A 198 -8.08 15.08 -1.36
CA ILE A 198 -8.47 15.49 -0.01
C ILE A 198 -8.11 14.40 1.01
N ALA A 199 -8.43 13.14 0.71
CA ALA A 199 -8.14 12.03 1.61
C ALA A 199 -6.64 11.82 1.82
N GLU A 200 -5.85 11.85 0.73
CA GLU A 200 -4.38 11.81 0.79
C GLU A 200 -3.84 12.95 1.66
N HIS A 201 -4.28 14.20 1.42
CA HIS A 201 -3.77 15.37 2.14
C HIS A 201 -4.06 15.34 3.64
N PHE A 202 -5.28 14.93 4.02
CA PHE A 202 -5.68 14.85 5.44
C PHE A 202 -5.36 13.51 6.09
N ASN A 203 -4.60 12.62 5.43
CA ASN A 203 -4.31 11.26 5.89
C ASN A 203 -5.57 10.48 6.30
N VAL A 204 -6.66 10.69 5.56
CA VAL A 204 -7.88 9.90 5.73
C VAL A 204 -7.64 8.55 5.05
N PRO A 205 -7.77 7.43 5.77
CA PRO A 205 -7.68 6.10 5.18
C PRO A 205 -8.73 5.96 4.09
N HIS A 206 -8.31 5.52 2.91
CA HIS A 206 -9.20 5.43 1.75
C HIS A 206 -8.74 4.35 0.77
N THR A 207 -9.70 3.86 -0.01
CA THR A 207 -9.46 2.90 -1.10
C THR A 207 -10.18 3.37 -2.35
N VAL A 208 -9.51 3.28 -3.51
CA VAL A 208 -10.14 3.60 -4.80
C VAL A 208 -10.54 2.29 -5.48
N VAL A 209 -11.85 2.10 -5.68
CA VAL A 209 -12.41 0.86 -6.22
C VAL A 209 -12.80 1.05 -7.69
N VAL A 210 -12.16 0.28 -8.57
CA VAL A 210 -12.48 0.26 -10.01
C VAL A 210 -13.54 -0.80 -10.29
N ARG A 211 -14.65 -0.41 -10.95
CA ARG A 211 -15.84 -1.25 -11.19
C ARG A 211 -15.59 -2.61 -11.85
N SER A 212 -14.45 -2.85 -12.49
CA SER A 212 -14.08 -4.18 -13.00
C SER A 212 -13.96 -5.25 -11.91
N SER A 213 -13.85 -4.85 -10.64
CA SER A 213 -13.76 -5.75 -9.49
C SER A 213 -15.11 -6.10 -8.86
N LEU A 214 -16.21 -5.43 -9.21
CA LEU A 214 -17.54 -5.74 -8.64
C LEU A 214 -18.01 -7.12 -9.08
N LEU A 215 -17.71 -7.55 -10.31
CA LEU A 215 -17.97 -8.94 -10.74
C LEU A 215 -17.13 -9.94 -9.94
N HIS A 216 -15.87 -9.62 -9.61
CA HIS A 216 -14.98 -10.56 -8.93
C HIS A 216 -15.25 -10.63 -7.42
N VAL A 217 -15.63 -9.51 -6.79
CA VAL A 217 -16.04 -9.42 -5.39
C VAL A 217 -17.45 -9.98 -5.20
N MET A 218 -18.40 -9.72 -6.12
CA MET A 218 -19.73 -10.35 -6.07
C MET A 218 -19.68 -11.85 -6.38
N LEU A 219 -18.79 -12.32 -7.28
CA LEU A 219 -18.61 -13.75 -7.52
C LEU A 219 -17.85 -14.47 -6.38
N SER A 220 -17.07 -13.76 -5.57
CA SER A 220 -16.38 -14.34 -4.40
C SER A 220 -17.19 -14.28 -3.10
N LEU A 221 -18.17 -13.37 -3.00
CA LEU A 221 -19.07 -13.23 -1.85
C LEU A 221 -20.51 -13.71 -2.11
N GLY A 222 -20.84 -14.13 -3.33
CA GLY A 222 -22.20 -14.45 -3.79
C GLY A 222 -22.48 -15.93 -4.01
N ALA A 223 -22.07 -16.80 -3.09
CA ALA A 223 -22.69 -18.11 -2.94
C ALA A 223 -23.25 -18.21 -1.52
N ARG A 224 -24.59 -18.24 -1.43
CA ARG A 224 -25.42 -18.65 -0.28
C ARG A 224 -26.14 -17.56 0.48
N TRP A 225 -27.03 -16.84 -0.20
CA TRP A 225 -28.28 -16.35 0.38
C TRP A 225 -29.34 -16.38 -0.72
N ASP A 226 -30.15 -17.44 -0.74
CA ASP A 226 -31.51 -17.48 -1.32
C ASP A 226 -32.09 -18.88 -1.10
N GLU A 227 -32.54 -19.17 0.11
CA GLU A 227 -33.71 -20.02 0.38
C GLU A 227 -34.29 -19.62 1.74
N ALA A 228 -34.93 -18.45 1.78
CA ALA A 228 -35.87 -18.10 2.84
C ALA A 228 -36.87 -17.06 2.35
N GLY A 229 -37.85 -17.55 1.59
CA GLY A 229 -39.25 -17.22 1.80
C GLY A 229 -39.76 -15.89 1.24
N GLU A 230 -40.63 -15.97 0.23
CA GLU A 230 -41.72 -15.05 -0.09
C GLU A 230 -42.57 -15.72 -1.21
N VAL A 231 -43.90 -15.74 -1.33
CA VAL A 231 -45.11 -15.32 -0.61
C VAL A 231 -46.30 -16.01 -1.32
N GLY A 232 -47.40 -16.30 -0.62
CA GLY A 232 -48.77 -16.24 -1.15
C GLY A 232 -49.25 -17.47 -1.93
N GLY A 233 -50.41 -18.05 -1.65
CA GLY A 233 -51.69 -17.38 -1.42
C GLY A 233 -52.55 -17.48 -2.68
N ALA A 234 -52.99 -18.70 -3.01
CA ALA A 234 -54.06 -18.94 -3.97
C ALA A 234 -55.02 -19.96 -3.34
N GLY A 235 -56.23 -19.50 -2.98
CA GLY A 235 -57.29 -20.37 -2.48
C GLY A 235 -57.88 -21.25 -3.60
N PRO A 236 -58.46 -22.41 -3.28
CA PRO A 236 -59.17 -23.20 -4.26
C PRO A 236 -60.65 -22.76 -4.35
N THR A 237 -61.12 -22.68 -5.59
CA THR A 237 -62.53 -22.69 -5.96
C THR A 237 -62.97 -24.15 -6.12
N ILE A 238 -64.21 -24.41 -5.67
CA ILE A 238 -65.01 -25.66 -5.60
C ILE A 238 -64.73 -26.52 -4.37
#